data_AF-A0A7S2BT42-F1
#
_entry.id   AF-A0A7S2BT42-F1
#
_cell.length_a   1.000
_cell.length_b   1.000
_cell.length_c   1.000
_cell.angle_alpha   90.00
_cell.angle_beta   90.00
_cell.angle_gamma   90.00
#
_symmetry.space_group_name_H-M   'P 1'
#
loop_
_entity.id
_entity.type
_entity.pdbx_description
1 polymer ?
#
loop_
_entity_poly.entity_id
_entity_poly.type
_entity_poly.pdbx_seq_one_letter_code
_entity_poly.pdbx_strand_id
1 'polypeptide(L)'
;GPHGGNDITVKYGGSDADRYTAQECEITTAHSVITCSTNEGTGKQHSFQVFIGGQSSNVYPANMSYNRPQIGSFIPAWDESDGANTLGGEWILIQGTDFGTIEANAIQSVTYGPVGTEFSACDITEGYCDCRIVE
;
A
#
# COMPACT_ATOMS: atom_id res chain seq x y z
N GLY A 1 -40.99 7.68 -2.55
CA GLY A 1 -40.81 8.19 -3.93
C GLY A 1 -39.37 7.95 -4.34
N PRO A 2 -39.03 7.85 -5.64
CA PRO A 2 -37.66 7.57 -6.03
C PRO A 2 -36.83 8.83 -5.80
N HIS A 3 -36.03 8.83 -4.74
CA HIS A 3 -35.03 9.88 -4.52
C HIS A 3 -33.95 9.70 -5.57
N GLY A 4 -33.96 10.60 -6.54
CA GLY A 4 -33.07 10.57 -7.70
C GLY A 4 -31.62 10.83 -7.31
N GLY A 5 -30.74 10.13 -8.05
CA GLY A 5 -29.31 10.43 -8.17
C GLY A 5 -28.45 9.61 -7.21
N ASN A 6 -27.83 8.56 -7.74
CA ASN A 6 -26.46 8.04 -7.58
C ASN A 6 -25.55 8.58 -6.45
N ASP A 7 -26.06 8.98 -5.29
CA ASP A 7 -25.26 9.35 -4.13
C ASP A 7 -24.81 8.06 -3.45
N ILE A 8 -23.83 7.44 -4.10
CA ILE A 8 -23.14 6.25 -3.63
C ILE A 8 -21.72 6.63 -3.30
N THR A 9 -21.34 6.39 -2.05
CA THR A 9 -19.96 6.49 -1.59
C THR A 9 -19.55 5.15 -1.02
N VAL A 10 -18.44 4.61 -1.49
CA VAL A 10 -17.84 3.41 -0.91
C VAL A 10 -16.49 3.81 -0.33
N LYS A 11 -16.35 3.67 0.98
CA LYS A 11 -15.06 3.87 1.66
C LYS A 11 -14.45 2.53 2.03
N TYR A 12 -13.13 2.48 2.07
CA TYR A 12 -12.40 1.27 2.41
C TYR A 12 -11.02 1.58 3.02
N GLY A 13 -10.38 0.55 3.56
CA GLY A 13 -9.03 0.62 4.11
C GLY A 13 -8.99 0.63 5.64
N GLY A 14 -7.97 -0.01 6.22
CA GLY A 14 -7.89 -0.20 7.67
C GLY A 14 -9.04 -1.03 8.26
N SER A 15 -9.15 -1.03 9.58
CA SER A 15 -10.25 -1.66 10.33
C SER A 15 -11.57 -0.91 10.17
N ASP A 16 -11.50 0.42 10.00
CA ASP A 16 -12.65 1.32 10.08
C ASP A 16 -13.17 1.78 8.72
N ALA A 17 -12.58 1.26 7.62
CA ALA A 17 -12.94 1.59 6.24
C ALA A 17 -12.84 3.09 5.92
N ASP A 18 -11.86 3.79 6.50
CA ASP A 18 -11.79 5.26 6.50
C ASP A 18 -10.61 5.84 5.71
N ARG A 19 -9.71 4.99 5.22
CA ARG A 19 -8.46 5.42 4.57
C ARG A 19 -8.64 5.91 3.14
N TYR A 20 -9.54 5.28 2.39
CA TYR A 20 -9.72 5.52 0.96
C TYR A 20 -11.20 5.68 0.64
N THR A 21 -11.50 6.50 -0.37
CA THR A 21 -12.83 6.57 -0.99
C THR A 21 -12.73 6.03 -2.40
N ALA A 22 -13.42 4.93 -2.69
CA ALA A 22 -13.40 4.31 -4.01
C ALA A 22 -13.98 5.25 -5.07
N GLN A 23 -13.48 5.13 -6.29
CA GLN A 23 -13.84 5.97 -7.43
C GLN A 23 -14.83 5.24 -8.33
N GLU A 24 -15.52 5.99 -9.20
CA GLU A 24 -16.36 5.43 -10.28
C GLU A 24 -17.39 4.41 -9.78
N CYS A 25 -17.94 4.64 -8.59
CA CYS A 25 -18.91 3.75 -7.99
C CYS A 25 -20.27 3.86 -8.68
N GLU A 26 -20.80 2.73 -9.15
CA GLU A 26 -22.13 2.64 -9.74
C GLU A 26 -22.88 1.39 -9.27
N ILE A 27 -24.21 1.50 -9.18
CA ILE A 27 -25.08 0.35 -8.91
C ILE A 27 -25.28 -0.39 -10.24
N THR A 28 -24.57 -1.50 -10.43
CA THR A 28 -24.65 -2.31 -11.65
C THR A 28 -25.80 -3.32 -11.61
N THR A 29 -26.25 -3.71 -10.41
CA THR A 29 -27.50 -4.47 -10.23
C THR A 29 -28.31 -3.85 -9.11
N ALA A 30 -29.56 -3.49 -9.42
CA ALA A 30 -30.46 -2.85 -8.48
C ALA A 30 -30.53 -3.62 -7.15
N HIS A 31 -30.24 -2.92 -6.06
CA HIS A 31 -30.29 -3.41 -4.68
C HIS A 31 -29.32 -4.55 -4.31
N SER A 32 -28.40 -4.96 -5.20
CA SER A 32 -27.55 -6.14 -4.92
C SER A 32 -26.09 -6.02 -5.35
N VAL A 33 -25.76 -5.23 -6.37
CA VAL A 33 -24.37 -5.13 -6.85
C VAL A 33 -23.98 -3.68 -7.08
N ILE A 34 -22.82 -3.33 -6.55
CA ILE A 34 -22.11 -2.07 -6.74
C ILE A 34 -20.75 -2.42 -7.35
N THR A 35 -20.35 -1.68 -8.36
CA THR A 35 -19.02 -1.78 -8.96
C THR A 35 -18.30 -0.45 -8.76
N CYS A 36 -17.05 -0.50 -8.32
CA CYS A 36 -16.20 0.67 -8.08
C CYS A 36 -14.75 0.37 -8.49
N SER A 37 -13.98 1.42 -8.74
CA SER A 37 -12.52 1.39 -8.94
C SER A 37 -11.80 1.75 -7.62
N THR A 38 -10.82 0.95 -7.20
CA THR A 38 -9.98 1.30 -6.04
C THR A 38 -8.90 2.31 -6.44
N ASN A 39 -8.51 3.19 -5.52
CA ASN A 39 -7.34 4.06 -5.67
C ASN A 39 -6.04 3.25 -5.67
N GLU A 40 -4.95 3.89 -6.07
CA GLU A 40 -3.62 3.46 -5.68
C GLU A 40 -3.47 3.49 -4.16
N GLY A 41 -2.77 2.51 -3.59
CA GLY A 41 -2.60 2.44 -2.15
C GLY A 41 -1.76 1.26 -1.71
N THR A 42 -1.61 1.15 -0.40
CA THR A 42 -0.86 0.07 0.24
C THR A 42 -1.61 -0.50 1.43
N GLY A 43 -1.18 -1.68 1.85
CA GLY A 43 -1.67 -2.35 3.04
C GLY A 43 -2.54 -3.56 2.76
N LYS A 44 -2.99 -4.17 3.85
CA LYS A 44 -3.74 -5.42 3.87
C LYS A 44 -4.95 -5.31 4.78
N GLN A 45 -5.83 -6.30 4.70
CA GLN A 45 -6.98 -6.45 5.60
C GLN A 45 -7.90 -5.22 5.62
N HIS A 46 -8.14 -4.64 4.44
CA HIS A 46 -9.02 -3.50 4.29
C HIS A 46 -10.49 -3.91 4.51
N SER A 47 -11.15 -3.15 5.37
CA SER A 47 -12.59 -3.17 5.58
C SER A 47 -13.28 -2.20 4.63
N PHE A 48 -14.58 -2.38 4.42
CA PHE A 48 -15.42 -1.57 3.52
C PHE A 48 -16.63 -1.02 4.27
N GLN A 49 -17.09 0.17 3.87
CA GLN A 49 -18.34 0.75 4.30
C GLN A 49 -19.01 1.46 3.13
N VAL A 50 -20.32 1.24 2.97
CA VAL A 50 -21.12 1.76 1.86
C VAL A 50 -22.11 2.77 2.38
N PHE A 51 -22.23 3.90 1.69
CA PHE A 51 -23.19 4.95 1.96
C PHE A 51 -24.05 5.15 0.71
N ILE A 52 -25.37 5.02 0.84
CA ILE A 52 -26.33 5.19 -0.26
C ILE A 52 -27.51 6.03 0.21
N GLY A 53 -27.73 7.17 -0.44
CA GLY A 53 -28.92 8.01 -0.20
C GLY A 53 -29.14 8.36 1.28
N GLY A 54 -28.06 8.71 1.98
CA GLY A 54 -28.07 9.07 3.40
C GLY A 54 -28.08 7.90 4.40
N GLN A 55 -28.09 6.65 3.92
CA GLN A 55 -27.95 5.46 4.78
C GLN A 55 -26.52 4.94 4.74
N SER A 56 -26.01 4.51 5.89
CA SER A 56 -24.70 3.86 6.02
C SER A 56 -24.87 2.38 6.33
N SER A 57 -24.06 1.54 5.71
CA SER A 57 -23.88 0.15 6.15
C SER A 57 -23.05 0.09 7.44
N ASN A 58 -23.06 -1.08 8.08
CA ASN A 58 -22.01 -1.45 9.01
C ASN A 58 -20.67 -1.57 8.27
N VAL A 59 -19.56 -1.46 9.00
CA VAL A 59 -18.23 -1.77 8.47
C VAL A 59 -18.12 -3.28 8.26
N TYR A 60 -17.70 -3.68 7.07
CA TYR A 60 -17.52 -5.07 6.68
C TYR A 60 -16.03 -5.41 6.56
N PRO A 61 -15.49 -6.37 7.34
CA PRO A 61 -14.10 -6.77 7.25
C PRO A 61 -13.86 -7.65 6.01
N ALA A 62 -13.69 -7.00 4.86
CA ALA A 62 -13.59 -7.66 3.56
C ALA A 62 -12.28 -8.44 3.35
N ASN A 63 -11.29 -8.24 4.21
CA ASN A 63 -9.95 -8.83 4.09
C ASN A 63 -9.28 -8.55 2.72
N MET A 64 -9.66 -7.45 2.06
CA MET A 64 -9.07 -7.01 0.81
C MET A 64 -7.64 -6.52 1.08
N SER A 65 -6.71 -6.79 0.18
CA SER A 65 -5.31 -6.34 0.30
C SER A 65 -4.80 -5.92 -1.06
N TYR A 66 -3.95 -4.90 -1.10
CA TYR A 66 -3.12 -4.65 -2.27
C TYR A 66 -2.06 -5.74 -2.39
N ASN A 67 -1.45 -5.85 -3.57
CA ASN A 67 -0.35 -6.78 -3.81
C ASN A 67 0.79 -6.55 -2.83
N ARG A 68 1.53 -7.61 -2.54
CA ARG A 68 2.76 -7.52 -1.76
C ARG A 68 3.90 -7.04 -2.66
N PRO A 69 4.84 -6.23 -2.14
CA PRO A 69 6.03 -5.84 -2.89
C PRO A 69 6.78 -7.05 -3.44
N GLN A 70 7.20 -6.96 -4.71
CA GLN A 70 8.03 -7.96 -5.36
C GLN A 70 9.36 -7.35 -5.75
N ILE A 71 10.45 -7.93 -5.26
CA ILE A 71 11.81 -7.50 -5.58
C ILE A 71 12.26 -8.25 -6.84
N GLY A 72 12.69 -7.50 -7.86
CA GLY A 72 13.25 -8.04 -9.09
C GLY A 72 14.78 -8.05 -9.08
N SER A 73 15.39 -6.93 -8.70
CA SER A 73 16.84 -6.76 -8.64
C SER A 73 17.23 -5.72 -7.59
N PHE A 74 18.52 -5.69 -7.27
CA PHE A 74 19.11 -4.61 -6.51
C PHE A 74 20.37 -4.13 -7.23
N ILE A 75 20.63 -2.83 -7.17
CA ILE A 75 21.78 -2.19 -7.79
C ILE A 75 22.56 -1.51 -6.65
N PRO A 76 23.76 -2.02 -6.31
CA PRO A 76 24.59 -1.40 -5.29
C PRO A 76 25.17 -0.07 -5.77
N ALA A 77 25.41 0.87 -4.85
CA ALA A 77 26.11 2.12 -5.15
C ALA A 77 27.65 1.97 -5.14
N TRP A 78 28.16 0.82 -4.73
CA TRP A 78 29.60 0.49 -4.70
C TRP A 78 30.04 -0.29 -5.94
N ASP A 79 31.36 -0.38 -6.15
CA ASP A 79 31.95 -1.24 -7.19
C ASP A 79 31.82 -2.72 -6.79
N GLU A 80 31.15 -3.52 -7.63
CA GLU A 80 30.93 -4.95 -7.37
C GLU A 80 32.21 -5.75 -7.13
N SER A 81 33.36 -5.27 -7.61
CA SER A 81 34.66 -5.92 -7.40
C SER A 81 35.24 -5.71 -5.99
N ASP A 82 34.88 -4.63 -5.31
CA ASP A 82 35.36 -4.30 -3.96
C ASP A 82 34.35 -4.68 -2.86
N GLY A 83 33.06 -4.76 -3.20
CA GLY A 83 31.99 -5.05 -2.26
C GLY A 83 31.63 -3.87 -1.35
N ALA A 84 30.62 -4.06 -0.50
CA ALA A 84 30.17 -3.03 0.44
C ALA A 84 31.14 -2.86 1.62
N ASN A 85 31.25 -1.64 2.13
CA ASN A 85 31.97 -1.33 3.36
C ASN A 85 31.29 -2.01 4.56
N THR A 86 32.06 -2.70 5.39
CA THR A 86 31.56 -3.35 6.61
C THR A 86 31.07 -2.35 7.67
N LEU A 87 31.47 -1.08 7.57
CA LEU A 87 30.91 0.02 8.38
C LEU A 87 29.51 0.44 7.92
N GLY A 88 29.05 0.01 6.75
CA GLY A 88 27.78 0.44 6.16
C GLY A 88 27.79 1.88 5.63
N GLY A 89 26.59 2.45 5.43
CA GLY A 89 26.40 3.82 4.94
C GLY A 89 26.26 3.95 3.42
N GLU A 90 26.31 2.84 2.69
CA GLU A 90 26.14 2.81 1.25
C GLU A 90 24.69 2.57 0.85
N TRP A 91 24.30 3.17 -0.27
CA TRP A 91 22.95 3.04 -0.82
C TRP A 91 22.84 1.80 -1.69
N ILE A 92 21.64 1.20 -1.67
CA ILE A 92 21.24 0.15 -2.61
C ILE A 92 19.93 0.61 -3.25
N LEU A 93 19.87 0.60 -4.58
CA LEU A 93 18.61 0.78 -5.29
C LEU A 93 17.93 -0.58 -5.44
N ILE A 94 16.73 -0.73 -4.88
CA ILE A 94 15.92 -1.94 -5.04
C ILE A 94 14.91 -1.68 -6.17
N GLN A 95 14.93 -2.53 -7.19
CA GLN A 95 14.00 -2.48 -8.30
C GLN A 95 13.00 -3.63 -8.22
N GLY A 96 11.75 -3.35 -8.57
CA GLY A 96 10.65 -4.28 -8.37
C GLY A 96 9.28 -3.66 -8.63
N THR A 97 8.24 -4.34 -8.19
CA THR A 97 6.83 -3.91 -8.35
C THR A 97 6.09 -3.87 -7.02
N ASP A 98 4.92 -3.23 -7.03
CA ASP A 98 3.97 -3.22 -5.89
C ASP A 98 4.55 -2.63 -4.58
N PHE A 99 5.53 -1.73 -4.67
CA PHE A 99 6.04 -1.00 -3.49
C PHE A 99 5.06 0.05 -2.94
N GLY A 100 4.03 0.41 -3.72
CA GLY A 100 3.12 1.52 -3.44
C GLY A 100 3.52 2.78 -4.20
N THR A 101 3.02 3.93 -3.75
CA THR A 101 3.28 5.22 -4.41
C THR A 101 4.42 5.97 -3.72
N ILE A 102 5.14 6.80 -4.49
CA ILE A 102 6.20 7.68 -3.96
C ILE A 102 5.62 8.62 -2.90
N GLU A 103 4.44 9.19 -3.13
CA GLU A 103 3.78 10.10 -2.20
C GLU A 103 3.48 9.43 -0.84
N ALA A 104 2.99 8.19 -0.86
CA ALA A 104 2.68 7.48 0.38
C ALA A 104 3.94 7.02 1.12
N ASN A 105 5.01 6.72 0.39
CA ASN A 105 6.27 6.17 0.88
C ASN A 105 6.10 5.17 2.04
N ALA A 106 5.19 4.21 1.88
CA ALA A 106 4.66 3.42 2.99
C ALA A 106 5.55 2.22 3.40
N ILE A 107 6.79 2.13 2.88
CA ILE A 107 7.73 1.08 3.25
C ILE A 107 8.22 1.33 4.67
N GLN A 108 7.99 0.36 5.56
CA GLN A 108 8.32 0.49 6.98
C GLN A 108 9.71 -0.04 7.32
N SER A 109 10.13 -1.10 6.63
CA SER A 109 11.43 -1.73 6.84
C SER A 109 11.88 -2.46 5.58
N VAL A 110 13.19 -2.55 5.44
CA VAL A 110 13.86 -3.38 4.44
C VAL A 110 14.84 -4.25 5.20
N THR A 111 14.74 -5.57 5.01
CA THR A 111 15.62 -6.55 5.63
C THR A 111 16.40 -7.32 4.59
N TYR A 112 17.58 -7.79 4.97
CA TYR A 112 18.48 -8.53 4.10
C TYR A 112 19.28 -9.58 4.87
N GLY A 113 19.92 -10.48 4.14
CA GLY A 113 20.68 -11.61 4.69
C GLY A 113 20.41 -12.89 3.91
N PRO A 114 21.02 -14.03 4.32
CA PRO A 114 20.87 -15.31 3.64
C PRO A 114 19.42 -15.75 3.38
N VAL A 115 18.49 -15.45 4.30
CA VAL A 115 17.04 -15.68 4.11
C VAL A 115 16.22 -14.38 4.09
N GLY A 116 16.87 -13.23 4.17
CA GLY A 116 16.27 -11.90 3.99
C GLY A 116 15.65 -11.31 5.26
N THR A 117 15.98 -11.82 6.44
CA THR A 117 15.39 -11.35 7.72
C THR A 117 16.43 -11.09 8.81
N GLU A 118 17.70 -11.37 8.55
CA GLU A 118 18.77 -11.35 9.54
C GLU A 118 19.20 -9.93 9.91
N PHE A 119 19.21 -9.02 8.94
CA PHE A 119 19.67 -7.65 9.11
C PHE A 119 18.59 -6.66 8.65
N SER A 120 18.48 -5.53 9.33
CA SER A 120 17.64 -4.40 8.90
C SER A 120 18.54 -3.36 8.23
N ALA A 121 18.19 -2.94 7.01
CA ALA A 121 18.89 -1.86 6.31
C ALA A 121 18.60 -0.48 6.92
N CYS A 122 17.55 -0.38 7.73
CA CYS A 122 17.14 0.85 8.40
C CYS A 122 16.85 0.56 9.86
N ASP A 123 17.86 0.62 10.71
CA ASP A 123 17.64 0.78 12.14
C ASP A 123 17.47 2.28 12.41
N ILE A 124 16.23 2.71 12.61
CA ILE A 124 15.81 4.11 12.79
C ILE A 124 16.39 4.80 14.03
N THR A 125 17.22 4.10 14.81
CA THR A 125 17.83 4.60 16.04
C THR A 125 19.11 5.43 15.82
N GLU A 126 19.75 5.36 14.64
CA GLU A 126 21.05 6.00 14.37
C GLU A 126 21.03 7.17 13.37
N GLY A 127 19.85 7.67 12.99
CA GLY A 127 19.68 9.00 12.37
C GLY A 127 20.16 9.18 10.92
N TYR A 128 20.67 8.14 10.26
CA TYR A 128 21.12 8.19 8.86
C TYR A 128 20.55 7.07 7.97
N CYS A 129 19.36 6.57 8.32
CA CYS A 129 18.64 5.57 7.54
C CYS A 129 17.36 6.18 6.97
N ASP A 130 17.33 6.42 5.66
CA ASP A 130 16.13 6.81 4.93
C ASP A 130 15.80 5.70 3.93
N CYS A 131 14.60 5.14 4.04
CA CYS A 131 14.08 4.20 3.05
C CYS A 131 12.95 4.91 2.32
N ARG A 132 13.16 5.16 1.03
CA ARG A 132 12.19 5.86 0.21
C ARG A 132 11.98 5.19 -1.13
N ILE A 133 10.72 5.16 -1.54
CA ILE A 133 10.33 4.84 -2.91
C ILE A 133 10.77 6.00 -3.79
N VAL A 134 11.48 5.70 -4.86
CA VAL A 134 11.99 6.66 -5.85
C VAL A 134 11.49 6.26 -7.25
N GLU A 135 11.57 7.20 -8.20
CA GLU A 135 11.28 6.95 -9.62
C GLU A 135 12.29 5.99 -10.27
#